data_AF-A0A7R9DU88-F1
#
_entry.id   AF-A0A7R9DU88-F1
#
_cell.length_a   1.000
_cell.length_b   1.000
_cell.length_c   1.000
_cell.angle_alpha   90.00
_cell.angle_beta   90.00
_cell.angle_gamma   90.00
#
_symmetry.space_group_name_H-M   'P 1'
#
loop_
_entity.id
_entity.type
_entity.pdbx_description
1 polymer ?
#
loop_
_entity_poly.entity_id
_entity_poly.type
_entity_poly.pdbx_seq_one_letter_code
_entity_poly.pdbx_strand_id
1 'polypeptide(L)'
;MKLLFPPQAALGTNPLTLAAPAQNGDSFVLDMATTAVAVGKIEVQRRKNESIPENWALGPDGRVTTDVDVAFNTGCLLPLGGTEQSSGYKGYGLGLLVETFCGILGGEELLGTVACMLEPERAVRK
;
A
#
# COMPACT_ATOMS: atom_id res chain seq x y z
N MET A 1 -8.54 15.39 10.21
CA MET A 1 -7.36 14.51 10.32
C MET A 1 -6.81 14.35 8.91
N LYS A 2 -5.80 15.13 8.54
CA LYS A 2 -5.22 15.13 7.19
C LYS A 2 -4.13 14.06 7.17
N LEU A 3 -4.34 12.97 6.43
CA LEU A 3 -3.30 11.96 6.28
C LEU A 3 -2.23 12.52 5.36
N LEU A 4 -1.10 12.95 5.93
CA LEU A 4 0.10 13.18 5.16
C LEU A 4 0.61 11.82 4.70
N PHE A 5 0.52 11.56 3.40
CA PHE A 5 1.26 10.45 2.79
C PHE A 5 2.72 10.88 2.74
N PRO A 6 3.63 10.23 3.49
CA PRO A 6 5.04 10.56 3.41
C PRO A 6 5.56 10.28 1.99
N PRO A 7 6.56 11.03 1.51
CA PRO A 7 7.19 10.79 0.20
C PRO A 7 7.95 9.45 0.14
N GLN A 8 8.10 8.78 1.28
CA GLN A 8 8.71 7.46 1.44
C GLN A 8 7.62 6.41 1.67
N ALA A 9 7.74 5.22 1.06
CA ALA A 9 6.78 4.12 1.22
C ALA A 9 6.55 3.80 2.71
N ALA A 10 5.28 3.88 3.14
CA ALA A 10 4.93 3.75 4.54
C ALA A 10 4.52 2.36 4.99
N LEU A 11 3.85 1.62 4.11
CA LEU A 11 3.36 0.27 4.35
C LEU A 11 3.67 -0.58 3.12
N GLY A 12 3.84 -1.88 3.34
CA GLY A 12 3.89 -2.85 2.24
C GLY A 12 2.52 -3.03 1.57
N THR A 13 2.43 -3.99 0.65
CA THR A 13 1.14 -4.36 0.02
C THR A 13 0.17 -5.03 0.99
N ASN A 14 0.67 -5.52 2.13
CA ASN A 14 -0.03 -6.05 3.30
C ASN A 14 -1.32 -6.80 2.94
N PRO A 15 -1.23 -7.94 2.23
CA PRO A 15 -2.39 -8.64 1.72
C PRO A 15 -3.30 -9.16 2.84
N LEU A 16 -4.60 -9.17 2.56
CA LEU A 16 -5.64 -9.71 3.43
C LEU A 16 -6.47 -10.72 2.64
N THR A 17 -6.62 -11.91 3.21
CA THR A 17 -7.43 -12.99 2.64
C THR A 17 -8.55 -13.37 3.61
N LEU A 18 -9.78 -13.51 3.09
CA LEU A 18 -10.93 -14.03 3.83
C LEU A 18 -11.61 -15.11 3.00
N ALA A 19 -11.80 -16.28 3.59
CA ALA A 19 -12.55 -17.37 2.99
C ALA A 19 -13.73 -17.76 3.90
N ALA A 20 -14.89 -18.00 3.30
CA ALA A 20 -16.08 -18.45 4.00
C ALA A 20 -16.83 -19.50 3.15
N PRO A 21 -17.33 -20.58 3.76
CA PRO A 21 -18.13 -21.57 3.04
C PRO A 21 -19.46 -20.98 2.57
N ALA A 22 -19.93 -21.40 1.39
CA ALA A 22 -21.25 -21.08 0.86
C ALA A 22 -22.11 -22.34 0.72
N GLN A 23 -23.33 -22.20 0.21
CA GLN A 23 -24.21 -23.35 -0.04
C GLN A 23 -23.73 -24.17 -1.24
N ASN A 24 -24.18 -25.42 -1.34
CA ASN A 24 -23.97 -26.30 -2.50
C ASN A 24 -22.50 -26.58 -2.84
N GLY A 25 -21.59 -26.47 -1.87
CA GLY A 25 -20.16 -26.72 -2.07
C GLY A 25 -19.39 -25.53 -2.64
N ASP A 26 -20.03 -24.38 -2.85
CA ASP A 26 -19.35 -23.14 -3.21
C ASP A 26 -18.62 -22.53 -1.99
N SER A 27 -17.73 -21.57 -2.25
CA SER A 27 -17.04 -20.80 -1.21
C SER A 27 -16.81 -19.36 -1.66
N PHE A 28 -16.97 -18.43 -0.74
CA PHE A 28 -16.53 -17.05 -0.92
C PHE A 28 -15.05 -16.96 -0.57
N VAL A 29 -14.23 -16.46 -1.48
CA VAL A 29 -12.81 -16.20 -1.25
C VAL A 29 -12.48 -14.80 -1.73
N LEU A 30 -12.06 -13.96 -0.78
CA LEU A 30 -11.48 -12.65 -1.04
C LEU A 30 -9.98 -12.74 -0.79
N ASP A 31 -9.18 -12.37 -1.78
CA ASP A 31 -7.73 -12.22 -1.64
C ASP A 31 -7.30 -10.90 -2.29
N MET A 32 -6.82 -9.96 -1.49
CA MET A 32 -6.52 -8.61 -1.96
C MET A 32 -5.33 -8.00 -1.24
N ALA A 33 -4.54 -7.22 -1.97
CA ALA A 33 -3.61 -6.27 -1.38
C ALA A 33 -4.38 -5.09 -0.75
N THR A 34 -3.81 -4.45 0.26
CA THR A 34 -4.34 -3.20 0.83
C THR A 34 -3.89 -1.96 0.06
N THR A 35 -3.07 -2.14 -0.99
CA THR A 35 -2.70 -1.13 -1.97
C THR A 35 -3.67 -1.12 -3.16
N ALA A 36 -3.75 -0.01 -3.89
CA ALA A 36 -4.58 0.11 -5.09
C ALA A 36 -4.20 -0.89 -6.18
N VAL A 37 -2.92 -1.31 -6.20
CA VAL A 37 -2.39 -2.30 -7.13
C VAL A 37 -1.33 -3.16 -6.46
N ALA A 38 -1.17 -4.41 -6.92
CA ALA A 38 -0.07 -5.27 -6.54
C ALA A 38 1.21 -4.91 -7.31
N VAL A 39 2.38 -5.01 -6.67
CA VAL A 39 3.69 -4.72 -7.29
C VAL A 39 3.89 -5.49 -8.60
N GLY A 40 3.48 -6.76 -8.66
CA GLY A 40 3.59 -7.59 -9.87
C GLY A 40 2.85 -7.03 -11.08
N LYS A 41 1.74 -6.30 -10.90
CA LYS A 41 1.05 -5.64 -12.03
C LYS A 41 1.84 -4.45 -12.57
N ILE A 42 2.56 -3.72 -11.72
CA ILE A 42 3.47 -2.64 -12.16
C ILE A 42 4.64 -3.26 -12.93
N GLU A 43 5.20 -4.37 -12.44
CA GLU A 43 6.27 -5.08 -13.15
C GLU A 43 5.81 -5.58 -14.53
N VAL A 44 4.58 -6.08 -14.65
CA VAL A 44 4.00 -6.47 -15.94
C VAL A 44 3.90 -5.27 -16.89
N GLN A 45 3.41 -4.10 -16.43
CA GLN A 45 3.35 -2.90 -17.27
C GLN A 45 4.75 -2.41 -17.67
N ARG A 46 5.72 -2.52 -16.74
CA ARG A 46 7.12 -2.16 -17.00
C ARG A 46 7.72 -3.01 -18.11
N ARG A 47 7.51 -4.33 -18.06
CA ARG A 47 7.96 -5.26 -19.11
C ARG A 47 7.33 -4.98 -20.47
N LYS A 48 6.13 -4.40 -20.49
CA LYS A 48 5.45 -3.95 -21.72
C LYS A 48 5.85 -2.55 -22.18
N ASN A 49 6.62 -1.81 -21.38
CA ASN A 49 6.88 -0.38 -21.57
C ASN A 49 5.60 0.45 -21.69
N GLU A 50 4.57 0.08 -20.91
CA GLU A 50 3.29 0.78 -20.86
C GLU A 50 3.20 1.62 -19.59
N SER A 51 2.58 2.80 -19.69
CA SER A 51 2.24 3.62 -18.52
C SER A 51 1.28 2.91 -17.59
N ILE A 52 1.30 3.28 -16.31
CA ILE A 52 0.33 2.80 -15.32
C ILE A 52 -0.86 3.78 -15.20
N PRO A 53 -2.05 3.30 -14.82
CA PRO A 53 -3.16 4.18 -14.46
C PRO A 53 -2.82 5.14 -13.33
N GLU A 54 -3.52 6.27 -13.28
CA GLU A 54 -3.46 7.17 -12.14
C GLU A 54 -3.85 6.45 -10.83
N ASN A 55 -3.35 6.96 -9.72
CA ASN A 55 -3.60 6.48 -8.36
C ASN A 55 -3.04 5.08 -8.03
N TRP A 56 -2.09 4.58 -8.82
CA TRP A 56 -1.35 3.35 -8.49
C TRP A 56 -0.12 3.60 -7.62
N ALA A 57 0.63 4.66 -7.91
CA ALA A 57 1.89 4.97 -7.23
C ALA A 57 2.16 6.47 -7.13
N LEU A 58 3.07 6.81 -6.23
CA LEU A 58 3.63 8.15 -6.04
C LEU A 58 5.08 8.21 -6.56
N GLY A 59 5.42 9.34 -7.16
CA GLY A 59 6.78 9.73 -7.49
C GLY A 59 7.57 10.20 -6.25
N PRO A 60 8.88 10.49 -6.43
CA PRO A 60 9.75 10.91 -5.34
C PRO A 60 9.38 12.27 -4.74
N ASP A 61 8.59 13.07 -5.46
CA ASP A 61 8.03 14.35 -5.01
C ASP A 61 6.72 14.19 -4.21
N GLY A 62 6.28 12.95 -3.97
CA GLY A 62 5.02 12.62 -3.30
C GLY A 62 3.77 12.88 -4.15
N ARG A 63 3.91 13.13 -5.45
CA ARG A 63 2.78 13.31 -6.38
C ARG A 63 2.47 12.03 -7.12
N VAL A 64 1.22 11.88 -7.58
CA VAL A 64 0.81 10.72 -8.39
C VAL A 64 1.65 10.67 -9.66
N THR A 65 2.16 9.48 -9.98
CA THR A 65 2.89 9.22 -11.22
C THR A 65 2.18 8.16 -12.06
N THR A 66 2.24 8.32 -13.38
CA THR A 66 1.83 7.32 -14.38
C THR A 66 3.03 6.71 -15.11
N ASP A 67 4.23 7.20 -14.84
CA ASP A 67 5.48 6.64 -15.35
C ASP A 67 5.80 5.35 -14.59
N VAL A 68 5.92 4.26 -15.33
CA VAL A 68 6.06 2.91 -14.79
C VAL A 68 7.44 2.67 -14.17
N ASP A 69 8.49 3.28 -14.70
CA ASP A 69 9.84 3.16 -14.14
C ASP A 69 9.96 3.99 -12.87
N VAL A 70 9.38 5.19 -12.84
CA VAL A 70 9.30 6.00 -11.62
C VAL A 70 8.53 5.23 -10.54
N ALA A 71 7.34 4.71 -10.85
CA ALA A 71 6.52 3.96 -9.91
C ALA A 71 7.23 2.70 -9.36
N PHE A 72 7.94 1.98 -10.23
CA PHE A 72 8.68 0.78 -9.83
C PHE A 72 9.88 1.13 -8.93
N ASN A 73 10.60 2.21 -9.25
CA ASN A 73 11.80 2.63 -8.53
C ASN A 73 11.47 3.25 -7.16
N THR A 74 10.38 4.00 -7.04
CA THR A 74 9.97 4.55 -5.74
C THR A 74 9.41 3.46 -4.83
N GLY A 75 8.67 2.50 -5.39
CA GLY A 75 7.93 1.50 -4.62
C GLY A 75 6.82 2.10 -3.75
N CYS A 76 6.52 3.40 -3.90
CA CYS A 76 5.54 4.12 -3.11
C CYS A 76 4.13 3.90 -3.68
N LEU A 77 3.53 2.75 -3.37
CA LEU A 77 2.18 2.44 -3.82
C LEU A 77 1.12 3.19 -3.02
N LEU A 78 0.07 3.65 -3.70
CA LEU A 78 -1.08 4.22 -3.02
C LEU A 78 -1.93 3.13 -2.36
N PRO A 79 -2.56 3.42 -1.22
CA PRO A 79 -3.48 2.49 -0.57
C PRO A 79 -4.71 2.24 -1.44
N LEU A 80 -5.44 1.16 -1.15
CA LEU A 80 -6.75 0.91 -1.76
C LEU A 80 -7.68 2.10 -1.50
N GLY A 81 -8.28 2.62 -2.57
CA GLY A 81 -8.99 3.89 -2.54
C GLY A 81 -8.13 5.10 -2.88
N GLY A 82 -6.88 4.93 -3.32
CA GLY A 82 -6.06 5.98 -3.93
C GLY A 82 -5.69 7.12 -2.96
N THR A 83 -6.00 8.36 -3.36
CA THR A 83 -5.71 9.56 -2.55
C THR A 83 -6.80 9.79 -1.50
N GLU A 84 -6.65 10.85 -0.68
CA GLU A 84 -7.66 11.26 0.31
C GLU A 84 -9.04 11.50 -0.34
N GLN A 85 -9.08 12.08 -1.55
CA GLN A 85 -10.31 12.38 -2.27
C GLN A 85 -11.12 11.12 -2.62
N SER A 86 -10.43 10.02 -2.94
CA SER A 86 -11.03 8.73 -3.27
C SER A 86 -11.12 7.78 -2.06
N SER A 87 -10.96 8.30 -0.83
CA SER A 87 -11.02 7.56 0.44
C SER A 87 -9.88 6.57 0.67
N GLY A 88 -8.67 6.84 0.20
CA GLY A 88 -7.48 5.99 0.39
C GLY A 88 -7.11 5.70 1.84
N TYR A 89 -7.57 6.53 2.77
CA TYR A 89 -7.42 6.29 4.22
C TYR A 89 -8.05 4.96 4.68
N LYS A 90 -9.04 4.43 3.95
CA LYS A 90 -9.65 3.12 4.24
C LYS A 90 -8.68 1.99 3.93
N GLY A 91 -8.07 1.99 2.74
CA GLY A 91 -7.04 1.02 2.38
C GLY A 91 -5.81 1.12 3.27
N TYR A 92 -5.42 2.35 3.62
CA TYR A 92 -4.33 2.58 4.57
C TYR A 92 -4.64 1.98 5.95
N GLY A 93 -5.86 2.17 6.46
CA GLY A 93 -6.32 1.54 7.71
C GLY A 93 -6.32 0.02 7.66
N LEU A 94 -6.70 -0.58 6.54
CA LEU A 94 -6.60 -2.04 6.34
C LEU A 94 -5.13 -2.51 6.33
N GLY A 95 -4.23 -1.76 5.71
CA GLY A 95 -2.80 -2.07 5.72
C GLY A 95 -2.20 -2.03 7.13
N LEU A 96 -2.58 -1.03 7.92
CA LEU A 96 -2.20 -0.94 9.35
C LEU A 96 -2.78 -2.06 10.21
N LEU A 97 -4.00 -2.50 9.91
CA LEU A 97 -4.62 -3.63 10.60
C LEU A 97 -3.78 -4.90 10.41
N VAL A 98 -3.40 -5.20 9.16
CA VAL A 98 -2.54 -6.35 8.83
C VAL A 98 -1.16 -6.20 9.47
N GLU A 99 -0.56 -5.01 9.41
CA GLU A 99 0.73 -4.73 10.05
C GLU A 99 0.69 -4.95 11.57
N THR A 100 -0.42 -4.58 12.22
CA THR A 100 -0.61 -4.79 13.66
C THR A 100 -0.67 -6.28 14.01
N PHE A 101 -1.41 -7.07 13.21
CA PHE A 101 -1.55 -8.51 13.45
C PHE A 101 -0.28 -9.30 13.10
N CYS A 102 0.36 -9.00 11.98
CA CYS A 102 1.50 -9.76 11.47
C CYS A 102 2.84 -9.24 11.99
N GLY A 103 3.00 -7.92 12.10
CA GLY A 103 4.20 -7.28 12.62
C GLY A 103 4.20 -7.31 14.15
N ILE A 104 3.40 -6.44 14.77
CA ILE A 104 3.43 -6.20 16.23
C ILE A 104 3.12 -7.48 17.02
N LEU A 105 1.99 -8.12 16.74
CA LEU A 105 1.62 -9.35 17.46
C LEU A 105 2.47 -10.55 17.05
N GLY A 106 3.05 -10.52 15.85
CA GLY A 106 4.00 -11.53 15.38
C GLY A 106 5.37 -11.44 16.05
N GLY A 107 5.65 -10.36 16.80
CA GLY A 107 6.93 -10.12 17.46
C GLY A 107 8.00 -9.49 16.56
N GLU A 108 7.61 -9.04 15.37
CA GLU A 108 8.48 -8.32 14.42
C GLU A 108 8.44 -6.81 14.69
N GLU A 109 9.52 -6.12 14.32
CA GLU A 109 9.54 -4.66 14.35
C GLU A 109 8.59 -4.11 13.26
N LEU A 110 7.83 -3.10 13.66
CA LEU A 110 6.93 -2.37 12.78
C LEU A 110 7.74 -1.83 11.59
N LEU A 111 7.25 -2.01 10.34
CA LEU A 111 7.91 -1.41 9.18
C LEU A 111 8.25 0.06 9.49
N GLY A 112 9.52 0.45 9.27
CA GLY A 112 10.15 1.63 9.87
C GLY A 112 9.44 2.98 9.68
N THR A 113 8.36 3.02 8.91
CA THR A 113 7.57 4.22 8.63
C THR A 113 6.41 4.44 9.61
N VAL A 114 5.90 3.44 10.32
CA VAL A 114 4.95 3.76 11.42
C VAL A 114 5.70 4.39 12.60
N ALA A 115 6.96 4.04 12.83
CA ALA A 115 7.86 4.78 13.73
C ALA A 115 8.03 6.24 13.29
N CYS A 116 8.08 6.50 11.97
CA CYS A 116 8.11 7.84 11.39
C CYS A 116 6.79 8.62 11.60
N MET A 117 5.64 7.95 11.68
CA MET A 117 4.36 8.59 12.01
C MET A 117 4.13 8.81 13.51
N LEU A 118 4.65 7.92 14.36
CA LEU A 118 4.56 8.06 15.83
C LEU A 118 5.62 9.03 16.38
N GLU A 119 6.78 9.12 15.72
CA GLU A 119 7.86 10.05 16.04
C GLU A 119 8.29 10.83 14.79
N PRO A 120 7.52 11.85 14.37
CA PRO A 120 7.84 12.67 13.19
C PRO A 120 9.22 13.33 13.25
N GLU A 121 9.78 13.54 14.44
CA GLU A 121 11.12 14.08 14.67
C GLU A 121 12.27 13.13 14.28
N ARG A 122 12.02 11.82 14.18
CA ARG A 122 13.03 10.83 13.79
C ARG A 122 13.20 10.72 12.28
N ALA A 123 12.22 11.18 11.51
CA ALA A 123 12.21 11.21 10.04
C ALA A 123 13.29 12.12 9.45
N VAL A 124 13.70 13.14 10.20
CA VAL A 124 14.63 14.20 9.75
C VAL A 124 16.09 13.87 10.08
N ARG A 125 16.37 12.81 10.85
CA ARG A 125 17.72 12.34 11.15
C ARG A 125 18.10 11.14 10.28
N LYS A 126 18.50 11.41 9.04
CA LYS A 126 19.60 10.69 8.39
C LYS A 126 20.51 11.70 7.70
#